data_AF-A0A925GMH4-F1
#
_entry.id   AF-A0A925GMH4-F1
#
_cell.length_a   1.000
_cell.length_b   1.000
_cell.length_c   1.000
_cell.angle_alpha   90.00
_cell.angle_beta   90.00
_cell.angle_gamma   90.00
#
_symmetry.space_group_name_H-M   'P 1'
#
loop_
_entity.id
_entity.type
_entity.pdbx_description
1 polymer ?
#
loop_
_entity_poly.entity_id
_entity_poly.type
_entity_poly.pdbx_seq_one_letter_code
_entity_poly.pdbx_strand_id
1 'polypeptide(L)'
;MKLKTTCILLTTCLMACRDSFTDLSPVSQRNVNSFYRTADDMGVALNAAYKSLQLNGTYNASYWMLFEMRSDNTDQGTDQTGLGAELTVIENFTEIATSEQITNAYVDSYLGISRANIVLDRIEPI
;
A
#
# COMPACT_ATOMS: atom_id res chain seq x y z
N MET A 1 -11.25 32.22 -52.50
CA MET A 1 -10.20 31.43 -51.80
C MET A 1 -10.16 31.68 -50.30
N LYS A 2 -10.20 32.93 -49.81
CA LYS A 2 -10.08 33.25 -48.37
C LYS A 2 -11.11 32.57 -47.46
N LEU A 3 -12.38 32.46 -47.87
CA LEU A 3 -13.44 31.83 -47.06
C LEU A 3 -13.22 30.32 -46.85
N LYS A 4 -12.70 29.61 -47.88
CA LYS A 4 -12.39 28.18 -47.78
C LYS A 4 -11.21 27.94 -46.84
N THR A 5 -10.18 28.78 -46.89
CA THR A 5 -9.05 28.70 -45.94
C THR A 5 -9.44 29.06 -44.51
N THR A 6 -10.36 30.02 -44.31
CA THR A 6 -10.88 30.34 -42.96
C THR A 6 -11.69 29.20 -42.36
N CYS A 7 -12.54 28.51 -43.13
CA CYS A 7 -13.29 27.36 -42.63
C CYS A 7 -12.38 26.18 -42.26
N ILE A 8 -11.34 25.90 -43.06
CA ILE A 8 -10.37 24.83 -42.77
C ILE A 8 -9.63 25.10 -41.44
N LEU A 9 -9.21 26.36 -41.22
CA LEU A 9 -8.50 26.77 -40.00
C LEU A 9 -9.38 26.67 -38.75
N LEU A 10 -10.69 26.94 -38.88
CA LEU A 10 -11.64 26.85 -37.77
C LEU A 10 -11.92 25.39 -37.40
N THR A 11 -12.05 24.50 -38.40
CA THR A 11 -12.23 23.06 -38.15
C THR A 11 -11.01 22.39 -37.53
N THR A 12 -9.79 22.83 -37.86
CA THR A 12 -8.57 22.29 -37.24
C THR A 12 -8.39 22.77 -35.80
N CYS A 13 -8.79 24.00 -35.46
CA CYS A 13 -8.77 24.48 -34.08
C CYS A 13 -9.76 23.71 -33.18
N LEU A 14 -10.93 23.36 -33.70
CA LEU A 14 -11.93 22.59 -32.93
C LEU A 14 -11.53 21.13 -32.69
N MET A 15 -10.65 20.55 -33.53
CA MET A 15 -10.12 19.19 -33.33
C MET A 15 -8.91 19.13 -32.39
N ALA A 16 -8.31 20.26 -32.03
CA ALA A 16 -7.12 20.31 -31.17
C ALA A 16 -7.44 20.14 -29.67
N CYS A 17 -8.65 20.50 -29.22
CA CYS A 17 -9.08 20.33 -27.83
C CYS A 17 -9.67 18.92 -27.60
N ARG A 18 -8.83 17.88 -27.62
CA ARG A 18 -9.24 16.53 -27.20
C ARG A 18 -8.82 16.25 -25.76
N ASP A 19 -9.66 15.54 -25.03
CA ASP A 19 -9.39 15.11 -23.65
C ASP A 19 -8.08 14.35 -23.52
N SER A 20 -7.63 13.64 -24.57
CA SER A 20 -6.33 12.95 -24.60
C SER A 20 -5.11 13.86 -24.45
N PHE A 21 -5.24 15.17 -24.64
CA PHE A 21 -4.16 16.14 -24.39
C PHE A 21 -4.05 16.48 -22.90
N THR A 22 -5.16 16.44 -22.15
CA THR A 22 -5.22 16.79 -20.73
C THR A 22 -5.27 15.57 -19.81
N ASP A 23 -5.83 14.45 -20.28
CA ASP A 23 -5.90 13.17 -19.57
C ASP A 23 -4.69 12.30 -19.92
N LEU A 24 -3.53 12.78 -19.49
CA LEU A 24 -2.26 12.07 -19.65
C LEU A 24 -2.00 11.21 -18.42
N SER A 25 -2.05 9.90 -18.61
CA SER A 25 -1.51 8.95 -17.63
C SER A 25 0.02 8.93 -17.75
N PRO A 26 0.79 8.97 -16.64
CA PRO A 26 2.24 8.83 -16.71
C PRO A 26 2.62 7.51 -17.38
N VAL A 27 3.31 7.58 -18.52
CA VAL A 27 3.62 6.40 -19.37
C VAL A 27 4.43 5.34 -18.62
N SER A 28 5.24 5.78 -17.66
CA SER A 28 6.13 4.95 -16.85
C SER A 28 5.56 4.50 -15.51
N GLN A 29 4.37 4.99 -15.12
CA GLN A 29 3.71 4.53 -13.89
C GLN A 29 2.36 3.92 -14.23
N ARG A 30 2.19 2.64 -13.88
CA ARG A 30 0.88 1.99 -13.90
C ARG A 30 -0.03 2.76 -12.93
N ASN A 31 -1.01 3.47 -13.47
CA ASN A 31 -1.99 4.15 -12.64
C ASN A 31 -3.08 3.16 -12.19
N VAL A 32 -3.74 3.47 -11.07
CA VAL A 32 -4.81 2.62 -10.49
C VAL A 32 -5.93 2.36 -11.51
N ASN A 33 -6.20 3.31 -12.41
CA ASN A 33 -7.26 3.23 -13.42
C ASN A 33 -6.96 2.23 -14.56
N SER A 34 -5.69 1.93 -14.83
CA SER A 34 -5.28 1.03 -15.93
C SER A 34 -4.70 -0.30 -15.44
N PHE A 35 -4.48 -0.46 -14.14
CA PHE A 35 -3.78 -1.62 -13.59
C PHE A 35 -4.63 -2.90 -13.61
N TYR A 36 -5.90 -2.85 -13.19
CA TYR A 36 -6.74 -4.02 -12.93
C TYR A 36 -7.54 -4.46 -14.17
N ARG A 37 -6.86 -4.95 -15.22
CA ARG A 37 -7.51 -5.30 -16.49
C ARG A 37 -7.53 -6.80 -16.81
N THR A 38 -6.55 -7.54 -16.31
CA THR A 38 -6.40 -8.98 -16.60
C THR A 38 -6.40 -9.81 -15.32
N ALA A 39 -6.63 -11.11 -15.46
CA ALA A 39 -6.52 -12.05 -14.35
C ALA A 39 -5.10 -12.04 -13.72
N ASP A 40 -4.06 -11.91 -14.55
CA ASP A 40 -2.68 -11.81 -14.07
C ASP A 40 -2.46 -10.54 -13.22
N ASP A 41 -3.05 -9.42 -13.62
CA ASP A 41 -3.01 -8.17 -12.85
C ASP A 41 -3.67 -8.33 -11.47
N MET A 42 -4.82 -9.02 -11.43
CA MET A 42 -5.47 -9.36 -10.17
C MET A 42 -4.60 -10.30 -9.32
N GLY A 43 -3.90 -11.25 -9.94
CA GLY A 43 -2.91 -12.09 -9.26
C GLY A 43 -1.78 -11.28 -8.63
N VAL A 44 -1.25 -10.26 -9.32
CA VAL A 44 -0.25 -9.34 -8.76
C VAL A 44 -0.83 -8.54 -7.59
N ALA A 45 -2.06 -8.04 -7.71
CA ALA A 45 -2.73 -7.32 -6.62
C ALA A 45 -2.94 -8.21 -5.38
N LEU A 46 -3.36 -9.47 -5.59
CA LEU A 46 -3.51 -10.45 -4.52
C LEU A 46 -2.18 -10.75 -3.83
N ASN A 47 -1.10 -10.94 -4.62
CA ASN A 47 0.24 -11.10 -4.08
C ASN A 47 0.69 -9.88 -3.26
N ALA A 48 0.33 -8.67 -3.69
CA ALA A 48 0.61 -7.45 -2.92
C ALA A 48 -0.17 -7.41 -1.59
N ALA A 49 -1.42 -7.89 -1.55
CA ALA A 49 -2.18 -8.03 -0.31
C ALA A 49 -1.45 -9.00 0.66
N TYR A 50 -1.05 -10.18 0.18
CA TYR A 50 -0.27 -11.15 0.97
C TYR A 50 1.10 -10.63 1.39
N LYS A 51 1.78 -9.81 0.57
CA LYS A 51 3.07 -9.22 0.93
C LYS A 51 3.00 -8.41 2.21
N SER A 52 1.84 -7.84 2.53
CA SER A 52 1.60 -7.08 3.75
C SER A 52 1.84 -7.92 5.02
N LEU A 53 1.61 -9.23 4.96
CA LEU A 53 1.88 -10.16 6.07
C LEU A 53 3.38 -10.40 6.34
N GLN A 54 4.25 -10.00 5.41
CA GLN A 54 5.70 -10.10 5.54
C GLN A 54 6.35 -8.77 5.93
N LEU A 55 5.56 -7.74 6.25
CA LEU A 55 6.09 -6.45 6.68
C LEU A 55 6.54 -6.51 8.14
N ASN A 56 7.42 -5.59 8.54
CA ASN A 56 7.96 -5.53 9.90
C ASN A 56 6.88 -5.26 10.95
N GLY A 57 5.81 -4.54 10.63
CA GLY A 57 4.66 -4.39 11.52
C GLY A 57 3.84 -5.67 11.69
N THR A 58 4.00 -6.66 10.82
CA THR A 58 3.24 -7.92 10.87
C THR A 58 4.14 -9.08 11.30
N TYR A 59 4.06 -10.23 10.62
CA TYR A 59 4.73 -11.45 11.05
C TYR A 59 6.26 -11.41 10.94
N ASN A 60 6.85 -10.45 10.21
CA ASN A 60 8.30 -10.37 10.12
C ASN A 60 8.95 -9.88 11.43
N ALA A 61 8.23 -9.11 12.25
CA ALA A 61 8.75 -8.65 13.54
C ALA A 61 7.66 -8.36 14.58
N SER A 62 6.86 -7.31 14.39
CA SER A 62 6.07 -6.75 15.49
C SER A 62 4.99 -7.69 16.02
N TYR A 63 4.39 -8.56 15.20
CA TYR A 63 3.37 -9.49 15.68
C TYR A 63 3.91 -10.51 16.67
N TRP A 64 5.03 -11.16 16.40
CA TRP A 64 5.58 -12.13 17.35
C TRP A 64 6.03 -11.43 18.63
N MET A 65 6.60 -10.21 18.53
CA MET A 65 6.97 -9.43 19.71
C MET A 65 5.74 -9.12 20.57
N LEU A 66 4.65 -8.65 19.95
CA LEU A 66 3.43 -8.25 20.68
C LEU A 66 2.62 -9.43 21.21
N PHE A 67 2.73 -10.62 20.61
CA PHE A 67 1.94 -11.80 20.96
C PHE A 67 2.69 -12.78 21.87
N GLU A 68 4.01 -12.94 21.70
CA GLU A 68 4.82 -13.90 22.47
C GLU A 68 5.52 -13.24 23.67
N MET A 69 6.06 -12.02 23.54
CA MET A 69 6.82 -11.39 24.65
C MET A 69 5.92 -11.04 25.85
N ARG A 70 4.61 -10.96 25.63
CA ARG A 70 3.62 -10.68 26.69
C ARG A 70 3.11 -11.93 27.40
N SER A 71 3.44 -13.12 26.89
CA SER A 71 3.15 -14.38 27.57
C SER A 71 4.31 -14.81 28.45
N ASP A 72 4.07 -15.79 29.32
CA ASP A 72 5.03 -16.35 30.26
C ASP A 72 5.94 -17.45 29.66
N ASN A 73 5.92 -17.62 28.34
CA ASN A 73 6.66 -18.64 27.60
C ASN A 73 7.98 -18.12 27.00
N THR A 74 8.20 -16.81 26.98
CA THR A 74 9.40 -16.17 26.42
C THR A 74 9.90 -15.07 27.34
N ASP A 75 11.19 -14.75 27.24
CA ASP A 75 11.79 -13.58 27.86
C ASP A 75 12.77 -12.91 26.88
N GLN A 76 13.13 -11.67 27.19
CA GLN A 76 14.11 -10.82 26.52
C GLN A 76 15.58 -11.24 26.80
N GLY A 77 15.81 -12.23 27.65
CA GLY A 77 17.12 -12.63 28.13
C GLY A 77 17.74 -11.64 29.12
N THR A 78 19.03 -11.83 29.42
CA THR A 78 19.72 -11.08 30.48
C THR A 78 20.08 -9.64 30.11
N ASP A 79 20.10 -9.30 28.82
CA ASP A 79 20.46 -7.96 28.34
C ASP A 79 19.20 -7.15 28.02
N GLN A 80 18.91 -6.17 28.87
CA GLN A 80 17.77 -5.27 28.75
C GLN A 80 18.14 -3.95 28.07
N THR A 81 19.29 -3.90 27.39
CA THR A 81 19.81 -2.69 26.74
C THR A 81 19.90 -2.86 25.23
N GLY A 82 20.20 -1.76 24.52
CA GLY A 82 20.37 -1.79 23.06
C GLY A 82 19.16 -2.39 22.33
N LEU A 83 19.38 -3.47 21.58
CA LEU A 83 18.32 -4.17 20.84
C LEU A 83 17.32 -4.90 21.76
N GLY A 84 17.73 -5.29 22.97
CA GLY A 84 16.88 -5.95 23.96
C GLY A 84 15.98 -4.98 24.73
N ALA A 85 16.26 -3.68 24.69
CA ALA A 85 15.48 -2.67 25.41
C ALA A 85 14.00 -2.65 24.96
N GLU A 86 13.73 -2.71 23.65
CA GLU A 86 12.35 -2.70 23.16
C GLU A 86 11.58 -3.97 23.57
N LEU A 87 12.24 -5.14 23.52
CA LEU A 87 11.65 -6.40 23.98
C LEU A 87 11.33 -6.34 25.48
N THR A 88 12.23 -5.75 26.27
CA THR A 88 12.05 -5.54 27.72
C THR A 88 10.82 -4.67 28.01
N VAL A 89 10.62 -3.61 27.22
CA VAL A 89 9.50 -2.67 27.41
C VAL A 89 8.16 -3.35 27.13
N ILE A 90 8.09 -4.20 26.09
CA ILE A 90 6.90 -5.00 25.75
C ILE A 90 6.65 -6.09 26.79
N GLU A 91 7.68 -6.82 27.21
CA GLU A 91 7.61 -7.87 28.25
C GLU A 91 7.10 -7.29 29.59
N ASN A 92 7.61 -6.12 29.99
CA ASN A 92 7.22 -5.49 31.25
C ASN A 92 5.93 -4.67 31.18
N PHE A 93 5.24 -4.62 30.04
CA PHE A 93 4.04 -3.82 29.82
C PHE A 93 4.23 -2.33 30.15
N THR A 94 5.38 -1.78 29.74
CA THR A 94 5.78 -0.37 30.00
C THR A 94 5.87 0.46 28.73
N GLU A 95 5.21 0.03 27.65
CA GLU A 95 5.24 0.70 26.36
C GLU A 95 4.66 2.13 26.45
N ILE A 96 5.29 3.04 25.71
CA ILE A 96 4.83 4.43 25.57
C ILE A 96 4.11 4.63 24.24
N ALA A 97 3.33 5.71 24.16
CA ALA A 97 2.55 6.04 22.95
C ALA A 97 3.40 6.23 21.68
N THR A 98 4.72 6.41 21.81
CA THR A 98 5.67 6.55 20.69
C THR A 98 6.46 5.27 20.40
N SER A 99 6.05 4.10 20.92
CA SER A 99 6.70 2.82 20.56
C SER A 99 6.56 2.57 19.05
N GLU A 100 7.70 2.33 18.41
CA GLU A 100 7.76 2.09 16.97
C GLU A 100 7.09 0.75 16.61
N GLN A 101 7.24 -0.26 17.47
CA GLN A 101 6.73 -1.61 17.28
C GLN A 101 5.20 -1.62 17.31
N ILE A 102 4.60 -0.90 18.24
CA ILE A 102 3.13 -0.74 18.29
C ILE A 102 2.64 0.04 17.06
N THR A 103 3.34 1.12 16.70
CA THR A 103 2.97 1.96 15.55
C THR A 103 3.06 1.18 14.23
N ASN A 104 4.16 0.47 14.00
CA ASN A 104 4.38 -0.35 12.83
C ASN A 104 3.32 -1.46 12.74
N ALA A 105 3.01 -2.12 13.86
CA ALA A 105 1.95 -3.12 13.90
C ALA A 105 0.61 -2.57 13.46
N TYR A 106 0.22 -1.41 13.96
CA TYR A 106 -1.00 -0.75 13.53
C TYR A 106 -0.98 -0.40 12.03
N VAL A 107 0.05 0.33 11.59
CA VAL A 107 0.14 0.85 10.22
C VAL A 107 0.16 -0.26 9.19
N ASP A 108 0.98 -1.29 9.37
CA ASP A 108 1.10 -2.38 8.39
C ASP A 108 -0.13 -3.29 8.39
N SER A 109 -0.81 -3.45 9.53
CA SER A 109 -2.11 -4.13 9.58
C SER A 109 -3.15 -3.43 8.70
N TYR A 110 -3.29 -2.12 8.87
CA TYR A 110 -4.24 -1.32 8.09
C TYR A 110 -3.83 -1.20 6.62
N LEU A 111 -2.53 -1.24 6.31
CA LEU A 111 -2.05 -1.34 4.94
C LEU A 111 -2.48 -2.67 4.29
N GLY A 112 -2.35 -3.78 5.02
CA GLY A 112 -2.83 -5.10 4.57
C GLY A 112 -4.34 -5.11 4.32
N ILE A 113 -5.12 -4.58 5.27
CA ILE A 113 -6.58 -4.44 5.14
C ILE A 113 -6.92 -3.59 3.91
N SER A 114 -6.27 -2.44 3.73
CA SER A 114 -6.51 -1.56 2.59
C SER A 114 -6.22 -2.26 1.25
N ARG A 115 -5.11 -2.99 1.14
CA ARG A 115 -4.77 -3.77 -0.06
C ARG A 115 -5.78 -4.88 -0.33
N ALA A 116 -6.25 -5.59 0.70
CA ALA A 116 -7.28 -6.59 0.57
C ALA A 116 -8.61 -5.98 0.09
N ASN A 117 -9.02 -4.86 0.67
CA ASN A 117 -10.23 -4.14 0.25
C ASN A 117 -10.15 -3.71 -1.21
N ILE A 118 -9.00 -3.22 -1.67
CA ILE A 118 -8.81 -2.88 -3.10
C ILE A 118 -9.00 -4.11 -4.00
N VAL A 119 -8.49 -5.28 -3.61
CA VAL A 119 -8.71 -6.51 -4.39
C VAL A 119 -10.19 -6.88 -4.43
N LEU A 120 -10.87 -6.83 -3.28
CA LEU A 120 -12.30 -7.15 -3.16
C LEU A 120 -13.19 -6.17 -3.95
N ASP A 121 -12.83 -4.90 -3.98
CA ASP A 121 -13.57 -3.86 -4.71
C ASP A 121 -13.39 -3.94 -6.23
N ARG A 122 -12.27 -4.52 -6.69
CA ARG A 122 -11.88 -4.54 -8.11
C ARG A 122 -12.10 -5.89 -8.79
N ILE A 123 -12.17 -6.97 -8.03
CA ILE A 123 -12.41 -8.30 -8.60
C ILE A 123 -13.82 -8.38 -9.17
N GLU A 124 -13.96 -8.94 -10.37
CA GLU A 124 -15.27 -9.10 -10.99
C GLU A 124 -16.12 -10.13 -10.21
N PRO A 125 -17.44 -9.92 -10.09
CA PRO A 125 -18.35 -10.91 -9.53
C PRO A 125 -18.28 -12.22 -10.31
N ILE A 126 -18.39 -13.34 -9.59
CA ILE A 126 -18.47 -14.69 -10.16
C ILE A 126 -19.86 -14.94 -10.74
#